data_AF-A0A936APM3-F1
#
_entry.id   AF-A0A936APM3-F1
#
_cell.length_a   1.000
_cell.length_b   1.000
_cell.length_c   1.000
_cell.angle_alpha   90.00
_cell.angle_beta   90.00
_cell.angle_gamma   90.00
#
_symmetry.space_group_name_H-M   'P 1'
#
loop_
_entity.id
_entity.type
_entity.pdbx_description
1 polymer ?
#
loop_
_entity_poly.entity_id
_entity_poly.type
_entity_poly.pdbx_seq_one_letter_code
_entity_poly.pdbx_strand_id
1 'polypeptide(L)'
;MIDFSTKESIDNAVNKGWLPDWLPRNVEDMRGAQETFDSNFIWISLKVDSEIRSIIQSSCDDRALTSIDLPSTSFMERFPEGVVEEFRRVSAGAMTYYACPNTRRNFFVAVDDAESAAYLWAD
;
A
#
# COMPACT_ATOMS: atom_id res chain seq x y z
N MET A 1 5.22 6.81 -11.80
CA MET A 1 5.46 6.67 -10.35
C MET A 1 5.00 7.96 -9.71
N ILE A 2 4.21 7.88 -8.64
CA ILE A 2 3.73 9.03 -7.87
C ILE A 2 4.83 9.41 -6.88
N ASP A 3 5.17 10.69 -6.87
CA ASP A 3 6.14 11.25 -5.94
C ASP A 3 5.43 11.83 -4.69
N PHE A 4 5.77 11.27 -3.53
CA PHE A 4 5.28 11.69 -2.22
C PHE A 4 6.30 12.53 -1.44
N SER A 5 7.24 13.17 -2.14
CA SER A 5 8.31 13.97 -1.53
C SER A 5 7.87 15.24 -0.78
N THR A 6 6.62 15.68 -0.93
CA THR A 6 6.13 16.92 -0.31
C THR A 6 4.84 16.69 0.46
N LYS A 7 4.63 17.49 1.51
CA LYS A 7 3.37 17.49 2.26
C LYS A 7 2.16 17.76 1.35
N GLU A 8 2.29 18.68 0.40
CA GLU A 8 1.21 19.02 -0.53
C GLU A 8 0.85 17.84 -1.46
N SER A 9 1.85 17.10 -1.97
CA SER A 9 1.58 15.92 -2.81
C SER A 9 0.92 14.79 -2.02
N ILE A 10 1.32 14.60 -0.76
CA ILE A 10 0.68 13.66 0.16
C ILE A 10 -0.77 14.07 0.46
N ASP A 11 -1.00 15.32 0.84
CA ASP A 11 -2.35 15.82 1.16
C ASP A 11 -3.28 15.73 -0.06
N ASN A 12 -2.78 16.01 -1.26
CA ASN A 12 -3.53 15.83 -2.51
C ASN A 12 -3.86 14.35 -2.75
N ALA A 13 -2.91 13.44 -2.52
CA ALA A 13 -3.15 12.01 -2.67
C ALA A 13 -4.17 11.47 -1.65
N VAL A 14 -4.12 11.90 -0.38
CA VAL A 14 -5.16 11.59 0.62
C VAL A 14 -6.52 12.14 0.15
N ASN A 15 -6.56 13.38 -0.36
CA ASN A 15 -7.78 14.00 -0.87
C ASN A 15 -8.35 13.35 -2.13
N LYS A 16 -7.55 12.58 -2.85
CA LYS A 16 -7.97 11.76 -3.99
C LYS A 16 -8.32 10.32 -3.60
N GLY A 17 -8.13 9.94 -2.33
CA GLY A 17 -8.30 8.57 -1.85
C GLY A 17 -7.18 7.63 -2.28
N TRP A 18 -6.07 8.17 -2.76
CA TRP A 18 -4.89 7.43 -3.18
C TRP A 18 -4.08 6.95 -1.98
N LEU A 19 -3.97 7.77 -0.94
CA LEU A 19 -3.37 7.39 0.34
C LEU A 19 -4.44 7.23 1.42
N PRO A 20 -4.24 6.32 2.40
CA PRO A 20 -5.10 6.25 3.57
C PRO A 20 -4.97 7.51 4.44
N ASP A 21 -6.07 7.91 5.09
CA ASP A 21 -6.10 9.07 5.98
C ASP A 21 -5.35 8.85 7.30
N TRP A 22 -5.24 7.60 7.74
CA TRP A 22 -4.51 7.17 8.93
C TRP A 22 -3.00 7.12 8.73
N LEU A 23 -2.50 7.13 7.49
CA LEU A 23 -1.07 7.08 7.24
C LEU A 23 -0.41 8.43 7.59
N PRO A 24 0.71 8.47 8.33
CA PRO A 24 1.39 9.73 8.63
C PRO A 24 1.83 10.49 7.37
N ARG A 25 2.05 11.79 7.50
CA ARG A 25 2.45 12.66 6.37
C ARG A 25 3.98 12.74 6.21
N ASN A 26 4.71 12.11 7.12
CA ASN A 26 6.17 12.11 7.24
C ASN A 26 6.76 10.71 7.03
N VAL A 27 6.03 9.80 6.37
CA VAL A 27 6.54 8.45 6.08
C VAL A 27 7.75 8.54 5.14
N GLU A 28 8.86 7.95 5.56
CA GLU A 28 10.07 7.85 4.75
C GLU A 28 9.92 6.83 3.62
N ASP A 29 10.62 7.08 2.51
CA ASP A 29 10.71 6.18 1.35
C ASP A 29 9.36 5.73 0.77
N MET A 30 8.31 6.53 0.94
CA MET A 30 6.99 6.23 0.37
C MET A 30 6.99 6.43 -1.14
N ARG A 31 6.58 5.39 -1.87
CA ARG A 31 6.49 5.37 -3.34
C ARG A 31 5.11 4.86 -3.75
N GLY A 32 4.58 5.43 -4.83
CA GLY A 32 3.27 5.04 -5.35
C GLY A 32 3.29 4.73 -6.84
N ALA A 33 2.40 3.86 -7.27
CA ALA A 33 2.02 3.72 -8.66
C ALA A 33 0.50 3.56 -8.75
N GLN A 34 -0.08 4.26 -9.70
CA GLN A 34 -1.51 4.18 -9.98
C GLN A 34 -1.67 3.73 -11.42
N GLU A 35 -2.65 2.87 -11.65
CA GLU A 35 -3.07 2.53 -13.00
C GLU A 35 -3.79 3.74 -13.61
N THR A 36 -3.27 4.25 -14.73
CA THR A 36 -3.72 5.51 -15.32
C THR A 36 -5.01 5.42 -16.13
N PHE A 37 -5.42 4.22 -16.57
CA PHE A 37 -6.38 4.13 -17.66
C PHE A 37 -7.80 3.77 -17.26
N ASP A 38 -8.08 3.03 -16.18
CA ASP A 38 -9.49 2.74 -15.80
C ASP A 38 -9.73 2.22 -14.38
N SER A 39 -8.73 1.63 -13.72
CA SER A 39 -9.01 0.70 -12.61
C SER A 39 -9.05 1.28 -11.20
N ASN A 40 -8.83 2.60 -11.01
CA ASN A 40 -8.61 3.23 -9.69
C ASN A 40 -7.57 2.51 -8.80
N PHE A 41 -6.86 1.52 -9.35
CA PHE A 41 -5.96 0.69 -8.58
C PHE A 41 -4.75 1.50 -8.19
N ILE A 42 -4.37 1.40 -6.92
CA ILE A 42 -3.13 1.97 -6.43
C ILE A 42 -2.28 0.89 -5.79
N TRP A 43 -0.98 1.05 -5.96
CA TRP A 43 0.05 0.34 -5.22
C TRP A 43 0.92 1.37 -4.53
N ILE A 44 1.16 1.19 -3.24
CA ILE A 44 2.03 2.03 -2.43
C ILE A 44 3.02 1.12 -1.72
N SER A 45 4.30 1.47 -1.78
CA SER A 45 5.33 0.87 -0.94
C SER A 45 5.89 1.92 0.01
N LEU A 46 6.17 1.49 1.24
CA LEU A 46 6.78 2.35 2.26
C LEU A 46 7.63 1.55 3.23
N LYS A 47 8.56 2.23 3.88
CA LYS A 47 9.39 1.65 4.93
C LYS A 47 8.59 1.58 6.24
N VAL A 48 8.70 0.45 6.93
CA VAL A 48 8.01 0.19 8.20
C VAL A 48 9.00 0.28 9.34
N ASP A 49 8.80 1.26 10.20
CA ASP A 49 9.38 1.30 11.54
C ASP A 49 8.34 0.89 12.60
N SER A 50 8.70 1.04 13.88
CA SER A 50 7.80 0.72 14.99
C SER A 50 6.55 1.62 15.06
N GLU A 51 6.66 2.88 14.64
CA GLU A 51 5.53 3.82 14.63
C GLU A 51 4.53 3.42 13.55
N ILE A 52 5.00 3.23 12.32
CA ILE A 52 4.17 2.80 11.20
C ILE A 52 3.52 1.45 11.48
N ARG A 53 4.26 0.51 12.07
CA ARG A 53 3.70 -0.79 12.47
C ARG A 53 2.56 -0.64 13.46
N SER A 54 2.73 0.19 14.49
CA SER A 54 1.69 0.46 15.47
C SER A 54 0.46 1.13 14.84
N ILE A 55 0.67 2.00 13.85
CA ILE A 55 -0.43 2.66 13.13
C ILE A 55 -1.19 1.66 12.27
N ILE A 56 -0.51 0.80 11.50
CA ILE A 56 -1.15 -0.27 10.73
C ILE A 56 -1.98 -1.15 11.68
N GLN A 57 -1.41 -1.62 12.78
CA GLN A 57 -2.12 -2.49 13.72
C GLN A 57 -3.37 -1.83 14.35
N SER A 58 -3.34 -0.53 14.60
CA SER A 58 -4.48 0.20 15.18
C SER A 58 -5.50 0.68 14.15
N SER A 59 -5.11 0.81 12.89
CA SER A 59 -5.97 1.29 11.80
C SER A 59 -6.63 0.16 11.01
N CYS A 60 -6.16 -1.07 11.21
CA CYS A 60 -6.67 -2.26 10.51
C CYS A 60 -7.46 -3.17 11.46
N ASP A 61 -8.25 -4.08 10.90
CA ASP A 61 -8.91 -5.10 11.71
C ASP A 61 -7.86 -5.90 12.51
N ASP A 62 -8.12 -6.16 13.79
CA ASP A 62 -7.21 -6.83 14.75
C ASP A 62 -6.74 -8.23 14.31
N ARG A 63 -7.29 -8.76 13.21
CA ARG A 63 -7.02 -10.08 12.69
C ARG A 63 -6.32 -9.98 11.36
N ALA A 64 -5.12 -10.58 11.30
CA ALA A 64 -4.47 -10.85 10.04
C ALA A 64 -5.39 -11.66 9.12
N LEU A 65 -5.42 -11.29 7.85
CA LEU A 65 -6.19 -11.99 6.83
C LEU A 65 -5.53 -13.34 6.53
N THR A 66 -6.35 -14.38 6.39
CA THR A 66 -5.89 -15.73 5.99
C THR A 66 -5.71 -15.86 4.48
N SER A 67 -6.29 -14.93 3.71
CA SER A 67 -6.21 -14.84 2.26
C SER A 67 -6.45 -13.40 1.82
N ILE A 68 -5.83 -13.01 0.71
CA ILE A 68 -6.04 -11.71 0.08
C ILE A 68 -6.43 -11.89 -1.38
N ASP A 69 -7.29 -11.01 -1.87
CA ASP A 69 -7.55 -10.89 -3.29
C ASP A 69 -6.49 -9.98 -3.90
N LEU A 70 -5.56 -10.61 -4.62
CA LEU A 70 -4.56 -9.91 -5.41
C LEU A 70 -5.04 -9.72 -6.84
N PRO A 71 -4.67 -8.61 -7.50
CA PRO A 71 -4.89 -8.47 -8.93
C PRO A 71 -4.13 -9.54 -9.72
N SER A 72 -4.55 -9.80 -10.96
CA SER A 72 -3.86 -10.78 -11.81
C SER A 72 -2.45 -10.30 -12.18
N THR A 73 -1.52 -11.24 -12.38
CA THR A 73 -0.16 -10.92 -12.86
C THR A 73 -0.18 -10.10 -14.15
N SER A 74 -1.06 -10.46 -15.09
CA SER A 74 -1.23 -9.75 -16.36
C SER A 74 -1.72 -8.30 -16.20
N PHE A 75 -2.46 -8.00 -15.14
CA PHE A 75 -2.83 -6.63 -14.81
C PHE A 75 -1.62 -5.87 -14.24
N MET A 76 -0.87 -6.50 -13.34
CA MET A 76 0.29 -5.90 -12.70
C MET A 76 1.45 -5.63 -13.66
N GLU A 77 1.58 -6.37 -14.77
CA GLU A 77 2.59 -6.12 -15.82
C GLU A 77 2.46 -4.74 -16.50
N ARG A 78 1.36 -4.02 -16.27
CA ARG A 78 1.17 -2.63 -16.73
C ARG A 78 1.91 -1.59 -15.87
N PHE A 79 2.41 -2.00 -14.71
CA PHE A 79 3.12 -1.14 -13.76
C PHE A 79 4.63 -1.16 -14.00
N PRO A 80 5.38 -0.16 -13.47
CA PRO A 80 6.84 -0.19 -13.50
C PRO A 80 7.42 -1.46 -12.88
N GLU A 81 8.57 -1.91 -13.38
CA GLU A 81 9.21 -3.18 -12.97
C GLU A 81 9.36 -3.33 -11.45
N GLY A 82 9.76 -2.27 -10.73
CA GLY A 82 9.86 -2.32 -9.27
C GLY A 82 8.55 -2.67 -8.56
N VAL A 83 7.41 -2.19 -9.05
CA VAL A 83 6.07 -2.54 -8.49
C VAL A 83 5.73 -4.00 -8.82
N VAL A 84 6.12 -4.49 -10.00
CA VAL A 84 5.92 -5.89 -10.38
C VAL A 84 6.74 -6.82 -9.49
N GLU A 85 7.96 -6.45 -9.12
CA GLU A 85 8.79 -7.21 -8.18
C GLU A 85 8.21 -7.25 -6.77
N GLU A 86 7.77 -6.09 -6.25
CA GLU A 86 7.05 -5.99 -4.99
C GLU A 86 5.79 -6.88 -4.99
N PHE A 87 4.99 -6.81 -6.06
CA PHE A 87 3.82 -7.65 -6.23
C PHE A 87 4.16 -9.15 -6.22
N ARG A 88 5.19 -9.57 -6.97
CA ARG A 88 5.63 -10.98 -6.99
C ARG A 88 6.00 -11.45 -5.59
N ARG A 89 6.69 -10.62 -4.82
CA ARG A 89 7.04 -10.90 -3.43
C ARG A 89 5.80 -11.04 -2.55
N VAL A 90 4.86 -10.10 -2.64
CA VAL A 90 3.57 -10.15 -1.94
C VAL A 90 2.79 -11.43 -2.30
N SER A 91 2.79 -11.83 -3.58
CA SER A 91 2.11 -13.03 -4.06
C SER A 91 2.74 -14.34 -3.60
N ALA A 92 4.01 -14.33 -3.18
CA ALA A 92 4.70 -15.52 -2.69
C ALA A 92 4.25 -15.93 -1.27
N GLY A 93 3.51 -15.09 -0.55
CA GLY A 93 2.79 -15.50 0.67
C GLY A 93 3.59 -15.43 1.98
N ALA A 94 4.76 -14.80 2.01
CA ALA A 94 5.63 -14.76 3.21
C ALA A 94 5.38 -13.55 4.14
N MET A 95 4.20 -12.91 4.04
CA MET A 95 3.88 -11.65 4.71
C MET A 95 2.67 -11.76 5.63
N THR A 96 2.49 -10.77 6.50
CA THR A 96 1.25 -10.62 7.27
C THR A 96 0.32 -9.65 6.56
N TYR A 97 -0.93 -10.06 6.35
CA TYR A 97 -1.91 -9.29 5.59
C TYR A 97 -2.98 -8.69 6.49
N TYR A 98 -3.42 -7.47 6.18
CA TYR A 98 -4.46 -6.75 6.91
C TYR A 98 -5.46 -6.11 5.94
N ALA A 99 -6.71 -6.03 6.36
CA ALA A 99 -7.71 -5.14 5.78
C ALA A 99 -7.82 -3.91 6.67
N CYS A 100 -7.64 -2.74 6.07
CA CYS A 100 -7.54 -1.47 6.76
C CYS A 100 -8.65 -0.55 6.26
N PRO A 101 -9.73 -0.40 7.03
CA PRO A 101 -10.78 0.55 6.72
C PRO A 101 -10.22 1.96 6.59
N ASN A 102 -10.76 2.74 5.67
CA ASN A 102 -10.40 4.13 5.51
C ASN A 102 -11.57 4.91 4.90
N THR A 103 -11.68 6.20 5.20
CA THR A 103 -12.87 7.01 4.92
C THR A 103 -13.30 6.99 3.46
N ARG A 104 -12.35 6.92 2.52
CA ARG A 104 -12.61 7.01 1.08
C ARG A 104 -12.68 5.66 0.40
N ARG A 105 -11.85 4.72 0.83
CA ARG A 105 -11.78 3.34 0.36
C ARG A 105 -10.94 2.50 1.30
N ASN A 106 -11.24 1.22 1.40
CA ASN A 106 -10.45 0.29 2.21
C ASN A 106 -9.12 -0.01 1.53
N PHE A 107 -8.07 -0.19 2.32
CA PHE A 107 -6.76 -0.61 1.84
C PHE A 107 -6.45 -2.02 2.33
N PHE A 108 -5.88 -2.83 1.45
CA PHE A 108 -5.19 -4.03 1.86
C PHE A 108 -3.73 -3.70 2.12
N VAL A 109 -3.15 -4.29 3.17
CA VAL A 109 -1.78 -4.02 3.58
C VAL A 109 -1.06 -5.34 3.79
N ALA A 110 0.08 -5.52 3.15
CA ALA A 110 1.01 -6.61 3.40
C ALA A 110 2.25 -6.05 4.10
N VAL A 111 2.60 -6.61 5.25
CA VAL A 111 3.79 -6.24 6.01
C VAL A 111 4.85 -7.31 5.82
N ASP A 112 6.00 -6.90 5.29
CA ASP A 112 7.21 -7.70 5.13
C ASP A 112 8.19 -7.36 6.25
N ASP A 113 8.25 -8.23 7.26
CA ASP A 113 9.13 -8.08 8.41
C ASP A 113 10.61 -8.25 8.03
N ALA A 114 10.92 -9.00 6.96
CA ALA A 114 12.30 -9.26 6.54
C ALA A 114 12.91 -8.02 5.87
N GLU A 115 12.12 -7.32 5.06
CA GLU A 115 12.56 -6.09 4.37
C GLU A 115 12.23 -4.81 5.15
N SER A 116 11.53 -4.91 6.29
CA SER A 116 10.99 -3.75 7.00
C SER A 116 10.18 -2.84 6.08
N ALA A 117 9.29 -3.44 5.30
CA ALA A 117 8.49 -2.77 4.28
C ALA A 117 7.00 -3.08 4.42
N ALA A 118 6.15 -2.18 3.95
CA ALA A 118 4.72 -2.42 3.78
C ALA A 118 4.31 -2.09 2.34
N TYR A 119 3.42 -2.93 1.83
CA TYR A 119 2.80 -2.77 0.53
C TYR A 119 1.31 -2.58 0.72
N LEU A 120 0.77 -1.49 0.20
CA LEU A 120 -0.63 -1.15 0.33
C LEU A 120 -1.25 -1.09 -1.06
N TRP A 121 -2.45 -1.66 -1.20
CA TRP A 121 -3.20 -1.53 -2.43
C TRP A 121 -4.69 -1.42 -2.16
N ALA A 122 -5.39 -0.87 -3.15
CA ALA A 122 -6.83 -0.81 -3.16
C ALA A 122 -7.33 -0.61 -4.60
N ASP A 123 -8.49 -1.16 -4.88
CA ASP A 123 -9.28 -1.00 -6.10
C ASP A 123 -10.33 0.12 -5.98
#